data_AF-A0A2C1F2W4-F1
#
_entry.id   AF-A0A2C1F2W4-F1
#
_cell.length_a   1.000
_cell.length_b   1.000
_cell.length_c   1.000
_cell.angle_alpha   90.00
_cell.angle_beta   90.00
_cell.angle_gamma   90.00
#
_symmetry.space_group_name_H-M   'P 1'
#
loop_
_entity.id
_entity.type
_entity.pdbx_description
1 polymer ?
#
loop_
_entity_poly.entity_id
_entity_poly.type
_entity_poly.pdbx_seq_one_letter_code
_entity_poly.pdbx_strand_id
1 'polypeptide(L)'
;MNKKAIFFILAICLLLIASITYIICNKREQVPPILVWDEQEYYVTDEPAKVEEVGQKLGEVTKKIELSKKPTQNSESNTLQEKTEVFEMIVEEEDERSPIIVKEPNSEEYRVARLMLKQVL
;
A
#
# COMPACT_ATOMS: atom_id res chain seq x y z
N MET A 1 18.56 44.34 28.20
CA MET A 1 17.71 43.20 27.80
C MET A 1 17.29 42.44 29.06
N ASN A 2 16.00 42.26 29.32
CA ASN A 2 15.54 41.62 30.56
C ASN A 2 15.92 40.14 30.58
N LYS A 3 16.67 39.69 31.61
CA LYS A 3 17.10 38.27 31.75
C LYS A 3 15.92 37.29 31.64
N LYS A 4 14.75 37.69 32.13
CA LYS A 4 13.48 36.95 31.97
C LYS A 4 13.06 36.83 30.51
N ALA A 5 13.13 37.92 29.74
CA ALA A 5 12.79 37.92 28.31
C ALA A 5 13.74 37.03 27.49
N ILE A 6 15.04 37.01 27.83
CA ILE A 6 16.02 36.11 27.20
C ILE A 6 15.65 34.64 27.44
N PHE A 7 15.30 34.31 28.69
CA PHE A 7 14.87 32.95 29.04
C PHE A 7 13.61 32.51 28.29
N PHE A 8 12.60 33.39 28.19
CA PHE A 8 11.38 33.11 27.44
C PHE A 8 11.66 32.88 25.94
N ILE A 9 12.53 33.69 25.32
CA ILE A 9 12.90 33.52 23.91
C ILE A 9 13.60 32.17 23.69
N LEU A 10 14.56 31.81 24.55
CA LEU A 10 15.25 30.52 24.48
C LEU A 10 14.30 29.32 24.62
N ALA A 11 13.36 29.40 25.57
CA ALA A 11 12.37 28.34 25.77
C ALA A 11 11.45 28.16 24.53
N ILE A 12 11.02 29.26 23.91
CA ILE A 12 10.20 29.21 22.68
C ILE A 12 11.01 28.63 21.52
N CYS A 13 12.28 29.03 21.34
CA CYS A 13 13.14 28.46 20.29
C CYS A 13 13.32 26.94 20.47
N LEU A 14 13.53 26.45 21.70
CA LEU A 14 13.64 25.03 21.97
C LEU A 14 12.34 24.27 21.65
N LEU A 15 11.18 24.84 22.02
CA LEU A 15 9.88 24.24 21.70
C LEU A 15 9.62 24.17 20.19
N LEU A 16 10.03 25.19 19.44
CA LEU A 16 9.91 25.20 17.98
C LEU A 16 10.81 24.16 17.31
N ILE A 17 12.06 24.01 17.77
CA ILE A 17 12.97 22.99 17.23
C ILE A 17 12.40 21.58 17.51
N ALA A 18 11.89 21.35 18.72
CA ALA A 18 11.30 20.07 19.09
C ALA A 18 10.06 19.75 18.24
N SER A 19 9.18 20.72 18.01
CA SER A 19 7.97 20.51 17.20
C SER A 19 8.28 20.26 15.73
N ILE A 20 9.20 21.02 15.14
CA ILE A 20 9.63 20.83 13.74
C ILE A 20 10.28 19.45 13.57
N THR A 21 11.17 19.07 14.48
CA THR A 21 11.83 17.75 14.45
C THR A 21 10.81 16.62 14.56
N TYR A 22 9.82 16.75 15.45
CA TYR A 22 8.73 15.78 15.58
C TYR A 22 7.92 15.63 14.28
N ILE A 23 7.58 16.74 13.62
CA ILE A 23 6.84 16.71 12.34
C ILE A 23 7.66 16.03 11.24
N ILE A 24 8.96 16.34 11.13
CA ILE A 24 9.84 15.76 10.12
C ILE A 24 10.00 14.25 10.37
N CYS A 25 10.29 13.84 11.60
CA CYS A 25 10.47 12.42 11.94
C CYS A 25 9.19 11.59 11.79
N ASN A 26 8.01 12.20 11.93
CA ASN A 26 6.73 11.51 11.81
C ASN A 26 6.08 11.66 10.43
N LYS A 27 6.78 12.25 9.45
CA LYS A 27 6.27 12.35 8.08
C LYS A 27 6.18 10.96 7.49
N ARG A 28 4.96 10.42 7.39
CA ARG A 28 4.70 9.15 6.72
C ARG A 28 4.69 9.38 5.21
N GLU A 29 5.53 8.65 4.49
CA GLU A 29 5.38 8.56 3.04
C GLU A 29 4.03 7.93 2.72
N GLN A 30 3.29 8.54 1.79
CA GLN A 30 2.08 7.92 1.27
C GLN A 30 2.49 6.82 0.32
N VAL A 31 2.33 5.58 0.78
CA VAL A 31 2.54 4.39 -0.05
C VAL A 31 1.19 3.99 -0.63
N PRO A 32 1.10 3.73 -1.95
CA PRO A 32 -0.15 3.29 -2.54
C PRO A 32 -0.57 1.90 -2.02
N PRO A 33 -1.86 1.53 -2.14
CA PRO A 33 -2.34 0.17 -1.85
C PRO A 33 -1.68 -0.83 -2.82
N ILE A 34 -0.74 -1.63 -2.32
CA ILE A 34 0.06 -2.57 -3.10
C ILE A 34 -0.15 -4.00 -2.58
N LEU A 35 -0.21 -4.94 -3.51
CA LEU A 35 0.01 -6.38 -3.32
C LEU A 35 1.26 -6.76 -4.10
N VAL A 36 2.19 -7.48 -3.46
CA VAL A 36 3.31 -8.12 -4.20
C VAL A 36 2.92 -9.55 -4.50
N TRP A 37 2.91 -9.91 -5.78
CA TRP A 37 2.60 -11.26 -6.24
C TRP A 37 3.55 -11.67 -7.35
N ASP A 38 4.20 -12.82 -7.22
CA ASP A 38 5.21 -13.35 -8.15
C ASP A 38 6.28 -12.31 -8.53
N GLU A 39 6.89 -11.69 -7.50
CA GLU A 39 7.92 -10.63 -7.61
C GLU A 39 7.46 -9.34 -8.33
N GLN A 40 6.17 -9.23 -8.64
CA GLN A 40 5.56 -8.08 -9.28
C GLN A 40 4.71 -7.29 -8.29
N GLU A 41 4.66 -5.98 -8.49
CA GLU A 41 3.85 -5.07 -7.68
C GLU A 41 2.51 -4.83 -8.39
N TYR A 42 1.41 -5.08 -7.70
CA TYR A 42 0.06 -4.81 -8.17
C TYR A 42 -0.56 -3.70 -7.33
N TYR A 43 -1.12 -2.70 -8.01
CA TYR A 43 -1.94 -1.67 -7.40
C TYR A 43 -3.35 -2.22 -7.18
N VAL A 44 -3.77 -2.32 -5.93
CA VAL A 44 -5.11 -2.79 -5.55
C VAL A 44 -6.10 -1.66 -5.80
N THR A 45 -7.09 -1.91 -6.65
CA THR A 45 -8.11 -0.92 -7.01
C THR A 45 -9.45 -1.23 -6.34
N ASP A 46 -10.37 -0.28 -6.38
CA ASP A 46 -11.78 -0.49 -6.03
C ASP A 46 -12.63 -0.90 -7.26
N GLU A 47 -12.00 -1.22 -8.39
CA GLU A 47 -12.68 -1.72 -9.59
C GLU A 47 -13.22 -3.13 -9.30
N PRO A 48 -14.55 -3.34 -9.40
CA PRO A 48 -15.11 -4.67 -9.21
C PRO A 48 -14.77 -5.56 -10.40
N ALA A 49 -14.48 -6.84 -10.14
CA ALA A 49 -14.34 -7.86 -11.17
C ALA A 49 -15.60 -8.71 -11.25
N LYS A 50 -15.99 -9.10 -12.47
CA LYS A 50 -17.13 -10.00 -12.67
C LYS A 50 -16.74 -11.45 -12.37
N VAL A 51 -17.70 -12.27 -11.97
CA VAL A 51 -17.44 -13.68 -11.65
C VAL A 51 -16.92 -14.45 -12.86
N GLU A 52 -17.37 -14.09 -14.06
CA GLU A 52 -16.95 -14.70 -15.32
C GLU A 52 -15.49 -14.35 -15.70
N GLU A 53 -14.94 -13.29 -15.11
CA GLU A 53 -13.54 -12.86 -15.31
C GLU A 53 -12.60 -13.55 -14.30
N VAL A 54 -13.12 -14.28 -13.30
CA VAL A 54 -12.32 -14.95 -12.28
C VAL A 54 -11.76 -16.27 -12.82
N GLY A 55 -10.43 -16.32 -12.94
CA GLY A 55 -9.69 -17.50 -13.37
C GLY A 55 -9.26 -18.41 -12.23
N GLN A 56 -8.14 -19.10 -12.45
CA GLN A 56 -7.58 -20.03 -11.47
C GLN A 56 -7.15 -19.28 -10.19
N LYS A 57 -7.40 -19.90 -9.02
CA LYS A 57 -6.84 -19.42 -7.76
C LYS A 57 -5.33 -19.60 -7.76
N LEU A 58 -4.60 -18.49 -7.62
CA LEU A 58 -3.14 -18.44 -7.53
C LEU A 58 -2.66 -18.70 -6.11
N GLY A 59 -3.41 -18.24 -5.10
CA GLY A 59 -3.06 -18.42 -3.70
C GLY A 59 -3.77 -17.42 -2.79
N GLU A 60 -3.12 -17.07 -1.68
CA GLU A 60 -3.64 -16.15 -0.68
C GLU A 60 -2.56 -15.19 -0.18
N VAL A 61 -2.98 -13.99 0.25
CA VAL A 61 -2.13 -13.04 0.98
C VAL A 61 -1.73 -13.67 2.32
N THR A 62 -0.43 -13.77 2.58
CA THR A 62 0.09 -14.40 3.79
C THR A 62 0.40 -13.42 4.90
N LYS A 63 0.57 -12.13 4.57
CA LYS A 63 0.98 -11.13 5.55
C LYS A 63 0.50 -9.74 5.17
N LYS A 64 -0.21 -9.11 6.10
CA LYS A 64 -0.52 -7.68 6.04
C LYS A 64 0.57 -6.88 6.75
N ILE A 65 1.10 -5.87 6.08
CA ILE A 65 2.04 -4.92 6.67
C ILE A 65 1.38 -3.56 6.92
N GLU A 66 2.09 -2.64 7.56
CA GLU A 66 1.61 -1.28 7.80
C GLU A 66 1.32 -0.55 6.48
N LEU A 67 0.19 0.18 6.42
CA LEU A 67 -0.24 0.93 5.24
C LEU A 67 0.84 1.88 4.68
N SER A 68 1.63 2.50 5.56
CA SER A 68 2.71 3.42 5.19
C SER A 68 4.02 2.74 4.79
N LYS A 69 4.07 1.41 4.74
CA LYS A 69 5.24 0.64 4.32
C LYS A 69 4.95 0.00 2.97
N LYS A 70 5.97 0.01 2.11
CA LYS A 70 5.92 -0.67 0.82
C LYS A 70 6.16 -2.17 1.04
N PRO A 71 5.27 -3.07 0.56
CA PRO A 71 5.51 -4.51 0.61
C PRO A 71 6.66 -4.86 -0.32
N THR A 72 7.45 -5.87 0.07
CA THR A 72 8.67 -6.24 -0.66
C THR A 72 8.79 -7.74 -0.93
N GLN A 73 8.01 -8.55 -0.22
CA GLN A 73 8.03 -10.00 -0.37
C GLN A 73 6.75 -10.49 -1.03
N ASN A 74 6.85 -11.63 -1.72
CA ASN A 74 5.69 -12.27 -2.33
C ASN A 74 4.56 -12.50 -1.29
N SER A 75 3.32 -12.30 -1.73
CA SER A 75 2.12 -12.45 -0.91
C SER A 75 2.01 -11.47 0.28
N GLU A 76 2.79 -10.38 0.28
CA GLU A 76 2.60 -9.25 1.20
C GLU A 76 1.69 -8.18 0.60
N SER A 77 0.86 -7.57 1.44
CA SER A 77 0.12 -6.36 1.09
C SER A 77 0.12 -5.36 2.25
N ASN A 78 0.09 -4.06 1.92
CA ASN A 78 -0.11 -3.00 2.90
C ASN A 78 -1.59 -2.60 3.07
N THR A 79 -2.50 -3.19 2.28
CA THR A 79 -3.93 -2.88 2.30
C THR A 79 -4.80 -4.13 2.54
N LEU A 80 -4.53 -5.23 1.83
CA LEU A 80 -5.34 -6.45 1.87
C LEU A 80 -5.11 -7.21 3.17
N GLN A 81 -6.16 -7.87 3.67
CA GLN A 81 -6.07 -8.75 4.84
C GLN A 81 -5.32 -10.05 4.51
N GLU A 82 -4.79 -10.70 5.55
CA GLU A 82 -4.33 -12.08 5.42
C GLU A 82 -5.50 -12.98 5.00
N LYS A 83 -5.21 -14.02 4.21
CA LYS A 83 -6.18 -14.93 3.58
C LYS A 83 -7.05 -14.30 2.49
N THR A 84 -6.76 -13.07 2.06
CA THR A 84 -7.32 -12.54 0.82
C THR A 84 -6.90 -13.46 -0.32
N GLU A 85 -7.87 -14.01 -1.04
CA GLU A 85 -7.64 -14.92 -2.15
C GLU A 85 -7.19 -14.13 -3.38
N VAL A 86 -6.25 -14.69 -4.13
CA VAL A 86 -5.69 -14.11 -5.36
C VAL A 86 -5.95 -15.07 -6.51
N PHE A 87 -6.44 -14.53 -7.63
CA PHE A 87 -6.84 -15.27 -8.82
C PHE A 87 -6.24 -14.64 -10.07
N GLU A 88 -6.05 -15.46 -11.10
CA GLU A 88 -5.84 -14.97 -12.46
C GLU A 88 -7.10 -14.24 -12.96
N MET A 89 -6.92 -13.22 -13.79
CA MET A 89 -8.03 -12.64 -14.54
C MET A 89 -8.11 -13.31 -15.91
N ILE A 90 -9.28 -13.83 -16.27
CA ILE A 90 -9.55 -14.31 -17.62
C ILE A 90 -9.71 -13.08 -18.51
N VAL A 91 -8.76 -12.87 -19.41
CA VAL A 91 -8.76 -11.78 -20.39
C VAL A 91 -8.94 -12.34 -21.81
N GLU A 92 -9.67 -11.63 -22.66
CA GLU A 92 -9.91 -12.04 -24.05
C GLU A 92 -8.64 -11.99 -24.90
N GLU A 93 -7.69 -11.11 -24.55
CA GLU A 93 -6.37 -11.00 -25.17
C GLU A 93 -5.29 -11.19 -24.08
N GLU A 94 -4.40 -12.16 -24.28
CA GLU A 94 -3.23 -12.35 -23.42
C GLU A 94 -2.28 -11.15 -23.58
N ASP A 95 -2.21 -10.31 -22.54
CA ASP A 95 -1.19 -9.26 -22.37
C ASP A 95 -0.22 -9.71 -21.26
N GLU A 96 1.07 -9.46 -21.45
CA GLU A 96 2.10 -9.61 -20.40
C GLU A 96 1.77 -8.79 -19.14
N ARG A 97 0.86 -7.82 -19.23
CA ARG A 97 0.40 -6.94 -18.15
C ARG A 97 -0.93 -7.35 -17.55
N SER A 98 -1.25 -8.65 -17.63
CA SER A 98 -2.52 -9.19 -17.15
C SER A 98 -2.79 -8.79 -15.69
N PRO A 99 -3.93 -8.14 -15.40
CA PRO A 99 -4.34 -7.89 -14.02
C PRO A 99 -4.57 -9.21 -13.27
N ILE A 100 -4.59 -9.11 -11.94
CA ILE A 100 -5.03 -10.20 -11.07
C ILE A 100 -6.32 -9.79 -10.35
N ILE A 101 -7.05 -10.76 -9.86
CA ILE A 101 -8.27 -10.53 -9.08
C ILE A 101 -8.01 -10.90 -7.62
N VAL A 102 -8.56 -10.11 -6.71
CA VAL A 102 -8.49 -10.35 -5.27
C VAL A 102 -9.87 -10.42 -4.63
N LYS A 103 -10.04 -11.31 -3.65
CA LYS A 103 -11.25 -11.42 -2.83
C LYS A 103 -10.89 -11.41 -1.34
N GLU A 104 -11.30 -10.36 -0.63
CA GLU A 104 -11.01 -10.26 0.81
C GLU A 104 -11.81 -11.28 1.63
N PRO A 105 -11.28 -11.74 2.77
CA PRO A 105 -12.02 -12.60 3.66
C PRO A 105 -13.30 -11.92 4.12
N ASN A 106 -14.43 -12.63 4.02
CA ASN A 106 -15.78 -12.15 4.34
C ASN A 106 -16.35 -11.08 3.37
N SER A 107 -15.70 -10.85 2.21
CA SER A 107 -16.28 -10.10 1.11
C SER A 107 -16.88 -11.07 0.09
N GLU A 108 -18.03 -10.75 -0.48
CA GLU A 108 -18.56 -11.44 -1.66
C GLU A 108 -18.06 -10.82 -2.98
N GLU A 109 -17.45 -9.64 -2.90
CA GLU A 109 -16.98 -8.88 -4.06
C GLU A 109 -15.54 -9.23 -4.42
N TYR A 110 -15.33 -9.45 -5.72
CA TYR A 110 -14.02 -9.56 -6.34
C TYR A 110 -13.57 -8.17 -6.81
N ARG A 111 -12.28 -7.86 -6.67
CA ARG A 111 -11.69 -6.60 -7.11
C ARG A 111 -10.49 -6.83 -8.02
N VAL A 112 -10.28 -5.92 -8.96
CA VAL A 112 -9.14 -5.94 -9.86
C VAL A 112 -7.91 -5.33 -9.15
N ALA A 113 -6.77 -6.00 -9.26
CA ALA A 113 -5.46 -5.44 -8.93
C ALA A 113 -4.62 -5.38 -10.20
N ARG A 114 -4.12 -4.19 -10.54
CA ARG A 114 -3.46 -3.90 -11.82
C ARG A 114 -1.95 -3.84 -11.65
N LEU A 115 -1.21 -4.42 -12.57
CA LEU A 115 0.25 -4.41 -12.54
C LEU A 115 0.80 -2.98 -12.51
N MET A 116 1.68 -2.68 -11.55
CA MET A 116 2.40 -1.41 -11.49
C MET A 116 3.56 -1.45 -12.48
N LEU A 117 3.48 -0.60 -13.51
CA LEU A 117 4.59 -0.40 -14.43
C LEU A 117 5.76 0.25 -13.70
N LYS A 118 6.93 -0.40 -13.67
CA LYS A 118 8.18 0.26 -13.29
C LYS A 118 8.43 1.38 -14.30
N GLN A 119 8.37 2.63 -13.86
CA GLN A 119 8.87 3.73 -14.68
C GLN A 119 10.37 3.50 -14.88
N VAL A 120 10.77 3.24 -16.13
CA VAL A 120 12.18 3.24 -16.51
C VAL A 120 12.63 4.71 -16.41
N LEU A 121 13.45 4.99 -15.39
CA LEU A 121 14.11 6.27 -15.17
C LEU A 121 15.21 6.52 -16.20
#